data_AF-A0A9Q7VUT2-F1
#
_entry.id   AF-A0A9Q7VUT2-F1
#
_cell.length_a   1.000
_cell.length_b   1.000
_cell.length_c   1.000
_cell.angle_alpha   90.00
_cell.angle_beta   90.00
_cell.angle_gamma   90.00
#
_symmetry.space_group_name_H-M   'P 1'
#
loop_
_entity.id
_entity.type
_entity.pdbx_description
1 polymer ?
#
loop_
_entity_poly.entity_id
_entity_poly.type
_entity_poly.pdbx_seq_one_letter_code
_entity_poly.pdbx_strand_id
1 'polypeptide(L)'
;MFEPLVANLITSAARSITGARSLWLGSAPRAVQRIYFANHSSHGDFVLLWASLPPALRKLTRPVAGADYWQKSNLRRYIINRVFNGVLIDRERKEAVDNNPLQPMIDALENGDSLIIFPEGTRNPEDGLLPFKSGIYHLAKRYPQVEVIPVWIANLNRVMPKGRFLPLPLLCTTSFGAPLTLEEDETKEHFLERSRAALLALAPEHA
;
A
#
# COMPACT_ATOMS: atom_id res chain seq x y z
N MET A 1 13.52 21.96 -0.84
CA MET A 1 13.38 22.36 -2.26
C MET A 1 14.06 21.36 -3.21
N PHE A 2 14.00 20.06 -2.89
CA PHE A 2 14.50 18.95 -3.71
C PHE A 2 13.52 17.77 -3.75
N GLU A 3 12.43 17.84 -2.98
CA GLU A 3 11.45 16.79 -2.79
C GLU A 3 10.81 16.31 -4.11
N PRO A 4 10.39 17.20 -5.04
CA PRO A 4 9.84 16.76 -6.32
C PRO A 4 10.88 16.06 -7.22
N LEU A 5 12.14 16.50 -7.18
CA LEU A 5 13.23 15.87 -7.93
C LEU A 5 13.50 14.46 -7.41
N VAL A 6 13.57 14.30 -6.08
CA VAL A 6 13.76 13.00 -5.44
C VAL A 6 12.58 12.07 -5.71
N ALA A 7 11.34 12.57 -5.62
CA ALA A 7 10.14 11.81 -5.96
C ALA A 7 10.17 11.30 -7.41
N ASN A 8 10.56 12.16 -8.36
CA ASN A 8 10.69 11.78 -9.76
C ASN A 8 11.80 10.75 -9.96
N LEU A 9 12.96 10.93 -9.32
CA LEU A 9 14.06 9.98 -9.39
C LEU A 9 13.65 8.60 -8.85
N ILE A 10 13.00 8.55 -7.67
CA ILE A 10 12.51 7.30 -7.08
C ILE A 10 11.48 6.64 -7.99
N THR A 11 10.54 7.40 -8.53
CA THR A 11 9.50 6.88 -9.42
C THR A 11 10.12 6.31 -10.70
N SER A 12 11.00 7.06 -11.35
CA SER A 12 11.66 6.64 -12.59
C SER A 12 12.54 5.41 -12.34
N ALA A 13 13.34 5.42 -11.27
CA ALA A 13 14.17 4.27 -10.90
C ALA A 13 13.32 3.03 -10.60
N ALA A 14 12.25 3.16 -9.80
CA ALA A 14 11.34 2.06 -9.53
C ALA A 14 10.74 1.49 -10.81
N ARG A 15 10.22 2.34 -11.71
CA ARG A 15 9.63 1.90 -12.99
C ARG A 15 10.67 1.28 -13.93
N SER A 16 11.87 1.83 -14.02
CA SER A 16 12.94 1.29 -14.87
C SER A 16 13.48 -0.04 -14.35
N ILE A 17 13.66 -0.18 -13.04
CA ILE A 17 14.18 -1.41 -12.42
C ILE A 17 13.14 -2.54 -12.47
N THR A 18 11.85 -2.20 -12.30
CA THR A 18 10.78 -3.20 -12.15
C THR A 18 9.89 -3.38 -13.38
N GLY A 19 10.02 -2.52 -14.39
CA GLY A 19 9.09 -2.53 -15.52
C GLY A 19 7.63 -2.39 -15.07
N ALA A 20 7.41 -1.68 -13.95
CA ALA A 20 6.14 -1.66 -13.23
C ALA A 20 4.94 -1.44 -14.16
N ARG A 21 4.03 -2.41 -14.19
CA ARG A 21 2.75 -2.33 -14.89
C ARG A 21 1.62 -2.10 -13.89
N SER A 22 0.74 -1.16 -14.21
CA SER A 22 -0.47 -0.89 -13.43
C SER A 22 -1.69 -1.37 -14.20
N LEU A 23 -2.43 -2.32 -13.63
CA LEU A 23 -3.65 -2.87 -14.17
C LEU A 23 -4.84 -2.37 -13.34
N TRP A 24 -5.74 -1.63 -13.97
CA TRP A 24 -6.93 -1.08 -13.34
C TRP A 24 -8.13 -1.96 -13.69
N LEU A 25 -8.35 -3.03 -12.91
CA LEU A 25 -9.25 -4.14 -13.26
C LEU A 25 -10.70 -3.91 -12.82
N GLY A 26 -10.90 -3.32 -11.65
CA GLY A 26 -12.24 -3.04 -11.10
C GLY A 26 -12.48 -1.57 -10.74
N SER A 27 -11.49 -0.71 -10.97
CA SER A 27 -11.55 0.71 -10.68
C SER A 27 -10.81 1.50 -11.75
N ALA A 28 -11.03 2.81 -11.81
CA ALA A 28 -10.26 3.74 -12.65
C ALA A 28 -9.39 4.65 -11.78
N PRO A 29 -8.29 5.22 -12.31
CA PRO A 29 -7.44 6.18 -11.59
C PRO A 29 -8.11 7.56 -11.45
N ARG A 30 -9.22 7.64 -10.71
CA ARG A 30 -9.97 8.88 -10.47
C ARG A 30 -9.41 9.64 -9.27
N ALA A 31 -9.54 10.97 -9.32
CA ALA A 31 -9.16 11.87 -8.22
C ALA A 31 -10.22 11.88 -7.10
N VAL A 32 -10.48 10.72 -6.54
CA VAL A 32 -11.32 10.51 -5.36
C VAL A 32 -10.47 9.97 -4.23
N GLN A 33 -10.84 10.30 -2.99
CA GLN A 33 -10.10 9.84 -1.82
C GLN A 33 -10.21 8.33 -1.66
N ARG A 34 -9.08 7.68 -1.38
CA ARG A 34 -8.95 6.22 -1.39
C ARG A 34 -8.11 5.69 -0.23
N ILE A 35 -8.45 4.49 0.21
CA ILE A 35 -7.56 3.63 0.99
C ILE A 35 -7.16 2.47 0.08
N TYR A 36 -5.92 2.48 -0.41
CA TYR A 36 -5.34 1.36 -1.14
C TYR A 36 -4.81 0.35 -0.11
N PHE A 37 -5.27 -0.90 -0.16
CA PHE A 37 -4.73 -1.97 0.68
C PHE A 37 -4.10 -3.07 -0.17
N ALA A 38 -2.91 -3.53 0.22
CA ALA A 38 -2.12 -4.44 -0.59
C ALA A 38 -1.49 -5.57 0.24
N ASN A 39 -1.06 -6.63 -0.45
CA ASN A 39 -0.20 -7.67 0.11
C ASN A 39 1.20 -7.11 0.36
N HIS A 40 1.89 -7.59 1.40
CA HIS A 40 3.19 -7.04 1.79
C HIS A 40 4.29 -8.10 1.80
N SER A 41 5.12 -8.17 0.76
CA SER A 41 6.28 -9.08 0.69
C SER A 41 7.63 -8.38 0.94
N SER A 42 7.73 -7.07 0.72
CA SER A 42 8.99 -6.33 0.72
C SER A 42 8.84 -4.87 1.16
N HIS A 43 9.93 -4.23 1.59
CA HIS A 43 9.92 -2.78 1.87
C HIS A 43 9.67 -1.93 0.61
N GLY A 44 9.93 -2.48 -0.59
CA GLY A 44 9.72 -1.80 -1.86
C GLY A 44 8.27 -1.72 -2.30
N ASP A 45 7.36 -2.49 -1.68
CA ASP A 45 5.98 -2.66 -2.14
C ASP A 45 5.22 -1.33 -2.17
N PHE A 46 5.31 -0.52 -1.11
CA PHE A 46 4.62 0.76 -1.10
C PHE A 46 5.24 1.74 -2.08
N VAL A 47 6.56 1.68 -2.31
CA VAL A 47 7.23 2.52 -3.31
C VAL A 47 6.73 2.16 -4.70
N LEU A 48 6.60 0.86 -4.98
CA LEU A 48 6.08 0.34 -6.24
C LEU A 48 4.61 0.75 -6.46
N LEU A 49 3.76 0.57 -5.45
CA LEU A 49 2.35 0.99 -5.52
C LEU A 49 2.25 2.51 -5.69
N TRP A 50 2.97 3.30 -4.89
CA TRP A 50 2.96 4.76 -4.97
C TRP A 50 3.49 5.28 -6.33
N ALA A 51 4.53 4.65 -6.88
CA ALA A 51 5.05 4.95 -8.22
C ALA A 51 4.06 4.56 -9.34
N SER A 52 3.23 3.56 -9.10
CA SER A 52 2.17 3.09 -10.02
C SER A 52 0.97 4.04 -10.08
N LEU A 53 0.78 4.90 -9.07
CA LEU A 53 -0.26 5.92 -9.10
C LEU A 53 0.09 7.05 -10.10
N PRO A 54 -0.91 7.61 -10.81
CA PRO A 54 -0.72 8.84 -11.57
C PRO A 54 -0.21 9.99 -10.70
N PRO A 55 0.54 10.96 -11.25
CA PRO A 55 1.14 12.03 -10.46
C PRO A 55 0.16 12.83 -9.59
N ALA A 56 -1.06 13.06 -10.08
CA ALA A 56 -2.10 13.77 -9.32
C ALA A 56 -2.53 13.00 -8.06
N LEU A 57 -2.77 11.69 -8.17
CA LEU A 57 -3.16 10.85 -7.04
C LEU A 57 -1.99 10.68 -6.08
N ARG A 58 -0.80 10.44 -6.62
CA ARG A 58 0.43 10.23 -5.86
C ARG A 58 0.74 11.36 -4.87
N LYS A 59 0.51 12.62 -5.28
CA LYS A 59 0.71 13.81 -4.43
C LYS A 59 -0.18 13.82 -3.19
N LEU A 60 -1.35 13.19 -3.27
CA LEU A 60 -2.35 13.12 -2.21
C LEU A 60 -2.33 11.77 -1.49
N THR A 61 -1.48 10.82 -1.88
CA THR A 61 -1.43 9.48 -1.28
C THR A 61 -0.24 9.34 -0.34
N ARG A 62 -0.53 8.93 0.89
CA ARG A 62 0.42 8.77 1.99
C ARG A 62 0.60 7.29 2.32
N PRO A 63 1.81 6.73 2.22
CA PRO A 63 2.04 5.37 2.69
C PRO A 63 2.06 5.32 4.22
N VAL A 64 1.37 4.32 4.77
CA VAL A 64 1.37 4.04 6.21
C VAL A 64 2.52 3.09 6.52
N ALA A 65 3.40 3.49 7.44
CA ALA A 65 4.61 2.73 7.74
C ALA A 65 4.96 2.71 9.24
N GLY A 66 5.71 1.69 9.65
CA GLY A 66 6.20 1.59 11.03
C GLY A 66 7.26 2.64 11.35
N ALA A 67 7.06 3.41 12.42
CA ALA A 67 8.00 4.42 12.89
C ALA A 67 9.35 3.78 13.26
N ASP A 68 9.31 2.59 13.84
CA ASP A 68 10.45 1.77 14.26
C ASP A 68 11.47 1.58 13.14
N TYR A 69 11.05 1.41 11.88
CA TYR A 69 11.94 1.22 10.74
C TYR A 69 12.42 2.54 10.12
N TRP A 70 11.51 3.49 9.95
CA TRP A 70 11.74 4.71 9.17
C TRP A 70 12.46 5.81 9.94
N GLN A 71 12.36 5.81 11.27
CA GLN A 71 13.04 6.80 12.10
C GLN A 71 14.49 6.44 12.43
N LYS A 72 14.98 5.24 12.06
CA LYS A 72 16.34 4.76 12.40
C LYS A 72 17.49 5.54 11.77
N SER A 73 17.28 6.21 10.62
CA SER A 73 18.35 6.96 9.96
C SER A 73 17.85 8.28 9.35
N ASN A 74 18.75 9.26 9.25
CA ASN A 74 18.44 10.58 8.70
C ASN A 74 17.91 10.51 7.27
N LEU A 75 18.50 9.63 6.44
CA LEU A 75 18.05 9.44 5.06
C LEU A 75 16.65 8.86 4.98
N ARG A 76 16.35 7.80 5.75
CA ARG A 76 15.00 7.20 5.78
C ARG A 76 13.98 8.20 6.29
N ARG A 77 14.31 8.93 7.35
CA ARG A 77 13.46 9.97 7.94
C ARG A 77 13.18 11.08 6.93
N TYR A 78 14.18 11.53 6.18
CA TYR A 78 13.98 12.51 5.12
C TYR A 78 13.05 11.95 4.04
N ILE A 79 13.31 10.74 3.55
CA ILE A 79 12.51 10.13 2.48
C ILE A 79 11.03 9.98 2.90
N ILE A 80 10.75 9.38 4.06
CA ILE A 80 9.37 9.16 4.47
C ILE A 80 8.63 10.48 4.73
N ASN A 81 9.24 11.43 5.44
CA ASN A 81 8.54 12.65 5.85
C ASN A 81 8.47 13.70 4.74
N ARG A 82 9.53 13.82 3.92
CA ARG A 82 9.65 14.91 2.92
C ARG A 82 9.26 14.49 1.52
N VAL A 83 9.46 13.22 1.16
CA VAL A 83 9.18 12.75 -0.21
C VAL A 83 7.80 12.09 -0.29
N PHE A 84 7.56 11.11 0.57
CA PHE A 84 6.29 10.38 0.57
C PHE A 84 5.21 11.06 1.43
N ASN A 85 5.61 11.93 2.35
CA ASN A 85 4.75 12.43 3.44
C ASN A 85 4.04 11.26 4.15
N GLY A 86 4.78 10.19 4.46
CA GLY A 86 4.21 8.97 5.01
C GLY A 86 3.63 9.16 6.41
N VAL A 87 2.58 8.39 6.70
CA VAL A 87 1.96 8.33 8.01
C VAL A 87 2.69 7.29 8.85
N LEU A 88 3.34 7.72 9.92
CA LEU A 88 4.12 6.84 10.79
C LEU A 88 3.29 6.33 11.96
N ILE A 89 3.23 5.00 12.12
CA ILE A 89 2.56 4.33 13.24
C ILE A 89 3.61 3.70 14.15
N ASP A 90 3.49 3.94 15.45
CA ASP A 90 4.24 3.21 16.45
C ASP A 90 3.61 1.83 16.67
N ARG A 91 4.32 0.78 16.26
CA ARG A 91 3.85 -0.60 16.34
C ARG A 91 4.20 -1.27 17.68
N GLU A 92 5.13 -0.67 18.42
CA GLU A 92 5.69 -1.22 19.67
C GLU A 92 4.98 -0.64 20.90
N ARG A 93 4.54 0.62 20.86
CA ARG A 93 3.79 1.27 21.95
C ARG A 93 2.30 0.95 21.97
N LYS A 94 1.94 -0.34 21.95
CA LYS A 94 0.54 -0.79 22.13
C LYS A 94 -0.03 -0.47 23.53
N GLU A 95 0.82 -0.08 24.48
CA GLU A 95 0.48 0.04 25.91
C GLU A 95 0.27 1.47 26.41
N ALA A 96 0.38 2.49 25.55
CA ALA A 96 0.00 3.84 25.95
C ALA A 96 -1.53 3.93 25.99
N VAL A 97 -2.09 3.94 27.22
CA VAL A 97 -3.53 3.89 27.56
C VAL A 97 -4.39 4.90 26.76
N ASP A 98 -3.81 5.99 26.24
CA ASP A 98 -4.52 7.08 25.55
C ASP A 98 -4.29 7.19 24.02
N ASN A 99 -3.47 6.34 23.39
CA ASN A 99 -3.15 6.52 21.97
C ASN A 99 -3.88 5.52 21.07
N ASN A 100 -4.94 5.99 20.40
CA ASN A 100 -5.57 5.25 19.30
C ASN A 100 -4.54 5.02 18.17
N PRO A 101 -4.15 3.77 17.85
CA PRO A 101 -3.13 3.49 16.85
C PRO A 101 -3.55 3.87 15.42
N LEU A 102 -4.85 4.14 15.21
CA LEU A 102 -5.37 4.62 13.94
C LEU A 102 -5.35 6.15 13.83
N GLN A 103 -5.08 6.88 14.91
CA GLN A 103 -5.18 8.35 14.94
C GLN A 103 -4.37 9.03 13.81
N PRO A 104 -3.11 8.64 13.54
CA PRO A 104 -2.36 9.25 12.44
C PRO A 104 -2.98 9.02 11.05
N MET A 105 -3.69 7.90 10.86
CA MET A 105 -4.42 7.60 9.61
C MET A 105 -5.74 8.37 9.53
N ILE A 106 -6.43 8.53 10.67
CA ILE A 106 -7.64 9.35 10.82
C ILE A 106 -7.32 10.80 10.45
N ASP A 107 -6.26 11.37 11.02
CA ASP A 107 -5.83 12.75 10.76
C ASP A 107 -5.51 12.96 9.26
N ALA A 108 -4.84 12.00 8.63
CA ALA A 108 -4.54 12.06 7.19
C ALA A 108 -5.82 12.02 6.34
N LEU A 109 -6.76 11.13 6.65
CA LEU A 109 -8.05 11.06 5.95
C LEU A 109 -8.88 12.34 6.15
N GLU A 110 -8.89 12.91 7.35
CA GLU A 110 -9.58 14.18 7.64
C GLU A 110 -8.95 15.36 6.88
N ASN A 111 -7.65 15.33 6.61
CA ASN A 111 -6.96 16.29 5.76
C ASN A 111 -7.19 16.07 4.24
N GLY A 112 -7.99 15.08 3.85
CA GLY A 112 -8.29 14.77 2.46
C GLY A 112 -7.22 13.91 1.76
N ASP A 113 -6.22 13.41 2.48
CA ASP A 113 -5.22 12.51 1.91
C ASP A 113 -5.78 11.10 1.70
N SER A 114 -5.27 10.40 0.70
CA SER A 114 -5.46 8.96 0.49
C SER A 114 -4.36 8.15 1.20
N LEU A 115 -4.62 6.88 1.50
CA LEU A 115 -3.68 6.02 2.22
C LEU A 115 -3.24 4.82 1.40
N ILE A 116 -2.00 4.37 1.62
CA ILE A 116 -1.55 3.01 1.27
C ILE A 116 -1.33 2.25 2.57
N ILE A 117 -2.06 1.15 2.76
CA ILE A 117 -1.96 0.30 3.95
C ILE A 117 -1.65 -1.14 3.58
N PHE A 118 -0.99 -1.85 4.49
CA PHE A 118 -0.79 -3.29 4.41
C PHE A 118 -1.51 -3.90 5.60
N PRO A 119 -2.70 -4.50 5.41
CA PRO A 119 -3.57 -4.91 6.51
C PRO A 119 -2.97 -6.05 7.35
N GLU A 120 -2.01 -6.80 6.81
CA GLU A 120 -1.18 -7.78 7.54
C GLU A 120 -0.35 -7.11 8.66
N GLY A 121 0.03 -5.84 8.47
CA GLY A 121 0.80 -5.04 9.42
C GLY A 121 2.26 -5.45 9.58
N THR A 122 2.72 -6.45 8.84
CA THR A 122 4.11 -6.90 8.71
C THR A 122 4.32 -7.47 7.32
N ARG A 123 5.57 -7.78 6.95
CA ARG A 123 5.91 -8.42 5.68
C ARG A 123 5.70 -9.94 5.78
N ASN A 124 5.15 -10.53 4.74
CA ASN A 124 5.07 -11.96 4.47
C ASN A 124 5.95 -12.32 3.27
N PRO A 125 7.15 -12.89 3.47
CA PRO A 125 8.01 -13.33 2.37
C PRO A 125 7.56 -14.67 1.75
N GLU A 126 6.66 -15.39 2.42
CA GLU A 126 6.12 -16.68 2.01
C GLU A 126 4.88 -16.49 1.11
N ASP A 127 4.41 -17.60 0.54
CA ASP A 127 3.22 -17.58 -0.32
C ASP A 127 1.94 -17.37 0.51
N GLY A 128 0.99 -16.65 -0.08
CA GLY A 128 -0.29 -16.33 0.55
C GLY A 128 -0.31 -15.03 1.35
N LEU A 129 -1.35 -14.86 2.16
CA LEU A 129 -1.60 -13.66 2.96
C LEU A 129 -1.69 -14.02 4.44
N LEU A 130 -1.05 -13.21 5.28
CA LEU A 130 -1.26 -13.24 6.72
C LEU A 130 -2.67 -12.74 7.09
N PRO A 131 -3.14 -13.03 8.32
CA PRO A 131 -4.39 -12.48 8.82
C PRO A 131 -4.40 -10.95 8.79
N PHE A 132 -5.51 -10.37 8.33
CA PHE A 132 -5.69 -8.92 8.30
C PHE A 132 -6.02 -8.38 9.69
N LYS A 133 -5.43 -7.23 10.03
CA LYS A 133 -5.76 -6.47 11.22
C LYS A 133 -7.03 -5.65 11.01
N SER A 134 -7.75 -5.38 12.10
CA SER A 134 -9.04 -4.68 12.08
C SER A 134 -8.98 -3.20 11.67
N GLY A 135 -7.80 -2.60 11.55
CA GLY A 135 -7.66 -1.18 11.22
C GLY A 135 -8.40 -0.78 9.95
N ILE A 136 -8.35 -1.61 8.89
CA ILE A 136 -9.06 -1.35 7.64
C ILE A 136 -10.59 -1.32 7.82
N TYR A 137 -11.15 -2.20 8.67
CA TYR A 137 -12.57 -2.20 9.01
C TYR A 137 -12.98 -0.90 9.72
N HIS A 138 -12.22 -0.50 10.74
CA HIS A 138 -12.54 0.71 11.50
C HIS A 138 -12.45 1.99 10.64
N LEU A 139 -11.48 2.05 9.73
CA LEU A 139 -11.37 3.16 8.77
C LEU A 139 -12.54 3.14 7.77
N ALA A 140 -12.88 1.99 7.19
CA ALA A 140 -14.02 1.86 6.28
C ALA A 140 -15.35 2.24 6.94
N LYS A 141 -15.55 1.84 8.20
CA LYS A 141 -16.73 2.19 8.99
C LYS A 141 -16.82 3.69 9.28
N ARG A 142 -15.70 4.33 9.60
CA ARG A 142 -15.64 5.76 9.94
C ARG A 142 -15.76 6.66 8.71
N TYR A 143 -15.27 6.20 7.56
CA TYR A 143 -15.24 6.97 6.31
C TYR A 143 -15.92 6.19 5.17
N PRO A 144 -17.27 5.99 5.22
CA PRO A 144 -18.00 5.23 4.21
C PRO A 144 -17.93 5.85 2.80
N GLN A 145 -17.59 7.14 2.70
CA GLN A 145 -17.39 7.86 1.45
C GLN A 145 -16.02 7.60 0.79
N VAL A 146 -15.07 6.98 1.50
CA VAL A 146 -13.71 6.71 0.99
C VAL A 146 -13.66 5.34 0.34
N GLU A 147 -13.23 5.28 -0.93
CA GLU A 147 -13.13 4.02 -1.66
C GLU A 147 -12.00 3.15 -1.08
N VAL A 148 -12.30 1.92 -0.66
CA VAL A 148 -11.31 0.95 -0.18
C VAL A 148 -10.90 0.03 -1.33
N ILE A 149 -9.71 0.24 -1.89
CA ILE A 149 -9.25 -0.43 -3.13
C ILE A 149 -8.27 -1.55 -2.81
N PRO A 150 -8.57 -2.82 -3.13
CA PRO A 150 -7.60 -3.92 -3.07
C PRO A 150 -6.57 -3.75 -4.19
N VAL A 151 -5.30 -3.93 -3.85
CA VAL A 151 -4.19 -3.86 -4.80
C VAL A 151 -3.27 -5.05 -4.64
N TRP A 152 -3.24 -5.96 -5.62
CA TRP A 152 -2.27 -7.04 -5.63
C TRP A 152 -0.95 -6.60 -6.24
N ILE A 153 0.14 -6.86 -5.53
CA ILE A 153 1.51 -6.60 -5.95
C ILE A 153 2.17 -7.95 -6.28
N ALA A 154 2.36 -8.21 -7.56
CA ALA A 154 3.02 -9.42 -8.06
C ALA A 154 4.46 -9.12 -8.50
N ASN A 155 5.41 -9.89 -7.97
CA ASN A 155 6.83 -9.84 -8.34
C ASN A 155 7.18 -11.09 -9.17
N LEU A 156 7.16 -11.00 -10.51
CA LEU A 156 7.20 -12.17 -11.41
C LEU A 156 8.59 -12.81 -11.60
N ASN A 157 9.62 -12.40 -10.86
CA ASN A 157 11.00 -12.86 -11.09
C ASN A 157 11.36 -14.19 -10.44
N ARG A 158 10.41 -14.89 -9.82
CA ARG A 158 10.65 -16.27 -9.37
C ARG A 158 10.82 -17.27 -10.53
N VAL A 159 10.55 -16.86 -11.78
CA VAL A 159 10.57 -17.74 -12.97
C VAL A 159 11.73 -17.43 -13.92
N MET A 160 12.83 -16.81 -13.45
CA MET A 160 14.02 -16.65 -14.31
C MET A 160 14.78 -17.99 -14.45
N PRO A 161 14.97 -18.52 -15.68
CA PRO A 161 15.77 -19.72 -15.89
C PRO A 161 17.21 -19.50 -15.45
N LYS A 162 17.78 -20.45 -14.70
CA LYS A 162 19.21 -20.45 -14.38
C LYS A 162 20.02 -20.37 -15.67
N GLY A 163 20.89 -19.36 -15.81
CA GLY A 163 21.90 -19.31 -16.87
C GLY A 163 21.74 -18.27 -17.99
N ARG A 164 20.83 -17.29 -17.90
CA ARG A 164 20.80 -16.15 -18.85
C ARG A 164 21.06 -14.81 -18.19
N PHE A 165 22.06 -14.09 -18.69
CA PHE A 165 22.48 -12.74 -18.28
C PHE A 165 21.71 -11.68 -19.07
N LEU A 166 20.39 -11.70 -18.99
CA LEU A 166 19.55 -10.65 -19.56
C LEU A 166 19.13 -9.73 -18.41
N PRO A 167 19.54 -8.44 -18.38
CA PRO A 167 19.08 -7.48 -17.38
C PRO A 167 17.65 -7.07 -17.70
N LEU A 168 16.74 -8.04 -17.70
CA LEU A 168 15.31 -7.75 -17.82
C LEU A 168 14.88 -7.08 -16.51
N PRO A 169 14.09 -6.00 -16.60
CA PRO A 169 13.53 -5.40 -15.42
C PRO A 169 12.75 -6.45 -14.63
N LEU A 170 12.81 -6.33 -13.31
CA LEU A 170 12.10 -7.20 -12.39
C LEU A 170 10.60 -7.04 -12.61
N LEU A 171 9.96 -7.80 -13.51
CA LEU A 171 8.57 -7.54 -13.92
C LEU A 171 7.61 -7.55 -12.72
N CYS A 172 7.24 -6.34 -12.30
CA CYS A 172 6.31 -6.11 -11.20
C CYS A 172 4.96 -5.65 -11.76
N THR A 173 3.88 -6.25 -11.30
CA THR A 173 2.52 -5.83 -11.65
C THR A 173 1.75 -5.39 -10.41
N THR A 174 1.03 -4.29 -10.54
CA THR A 174 0.10 -3.77 -9.54
C THR A 174 -1.31 -3.85 -10.12
N SER A 175 -2.15 -4.74 -9.57
CA SER A 175 -3.52 -4.97 -10.02
C SER A 175 -4.49 -4.32 -9.05
N PHE A 176 -5.22 -3.30 -9.49
CA PHE A 176 -6.19 -2.54 -8.71
C PHE A 176 -7.59 -3.11 -8.95
N GLY A 177 -8.22 -3.64 -7.91
CA GLY A 177 -9.56 -4.23 -7.99
C GLY A 177 -10.70 -3.23 -7.86
N ALA A 178 -11.90 -3.78 -7.65
CA ALA A 178 -13.12 -3.01 -7.42
C ALA A 178 -13.14 -2.40 -6.01
N PRO A 179 -13.71 -1.19 -5.83
CA PRO A 179 -13.84 -0.60 -4.50
C PRO A 179 -14.74 -1.46 -3.60
N LEU A 180 -14.29 -1.66 -2.36
CA LEU A 180 -15.11 -2.22 -1.29
C LEU A 180 -15.70 -1.08 -0.48
N THR A 181 -16.97 -1.24 -0.12
CA THR A 181 -17.66 -0.47 0.92
C THR A 181 -18.04 -1.42 2.04
N LEU A 182 -18.12 -0.91 3.27
CA LEU A 182 -18.70 -1.67 4.38
C LEU A 182 -20.20 -1.83 4.13
N GLU A 183 -20.71 -3.06 4.15
CA GLU A 183 -22.13 -3.34 3.98
C GLU A 183 -22.90 -3.07 5.29
N GLU A 184 -24.21 -2.84 5.17
CA GLU A 184 -25.08 -2.66 6.33
C GLU A 184 -25.03 -3.93 7.21
N ASP A 185 -24.87 -3.73 8.52
CA ASP A 185 -24.71 -4.79 9.53
C ASP A 185 -23.56 -5.79 9.30
N GLU A 186 -22.60 -5.48 8.42
CA GLU A 186 -21.46 -6.35 8.17
C GLU A 186 -20.53 -6.39 9.39
N THR A 187 -20.29 -7.61 9.87
CA THR A 187 -19.37 -7.85 10.99
C THR A 187 -17.93 -7.55 10.57
N LYS A 188 -17.10 -7.22 11.56
CA LYS A 188 -15.66 -7.00 11.34
C LYS A 188 -15.01 -8.20 10.66
N GLU A 189 -15.35 -9.40 11.11
CA GLU A 189 -14.81 -10.66 10.61
C GLU A 189 -15.18 -10.88 9.14
N HIS A 190 -16.44 -10.69 8.76
CA HIS A 190 -16.89 -10.83 7.37
C HIS A 190 -16.24 -9.79 6.44
N PHE A 191 -16.16 -8.53 6.87
CA PHE A 191 -15.49 -7.50 6.07
C PHE A 191 -14.02 -7.81 5.82
N LEU A 192 -13.30 -8.32 6.84
CA LEU A 192 -11.90 -8.70 6.69
C LEU A 192 -11.72 -9.89 5.76
N GLU A 193 -12.59 -10.91 5.85
CA GLU A 193 -12.55 -12.06 4.95
C GLU A 193 -12.86 -11.66 3.50
N ARG A 194 -13.90 -10.84 3.29
CA ARG A 194 -14.25 -10.32 1.96
C ARG A 194 -13.15 -9.44 1.37
N SER A 195 -12.52 -8.60 2.19
CA SER A 195 -11.35 -7.80 1.78
C SER A 195 -10.17 -8.69 1.37
N ARG A 196 -9.91 -9.75 2.13
CA ARG A 196 -8.85 -10.71 1.85
C ARG A 196 -9.14 -11.50 0.56
N ALA A 197 -10.37 -11.97 0.38
CA ALA A 197 -10.81 -12.66 -0.82
C ALA A 197 -10.73 -11.75 -2.06
N ALA A 198 -11.15 -10.49 -1.95
CA ALA A 198 -11.05 -9.51 -3.03
C ALA A 198 -9.59 -9.23 -3.43
N LEU A 199 -8.66 -9.24 -2.46
CA LEU A 199 -7.23 -9.12 -2.74
C LEU A 199 -6.68 -10.38 -3.43
N LEU A 200 -7.03 -11.58 -2.94
CA LEU A 200 -6.60 -12.85 -3.53
C LEU A 200 -7.13 -13.05 -4.96
N ALA A 201 -8.34 -12.57 -5.26
CA ALA A 201 -8.93 -12.63 -6.60
C ALA A 201 -8.14 -11.83 -7.65
N LEU A 202 -7.24 -10.93 -7.21
CA LEU A 202 -6.36 -10.16 -8.09
C LEU A 202 -4.98 -10.83 -8.28
N ALA A 203 -4.70 -11.91 -7.55
CA ALA A 203 -3.50 -12.70 -7.74
C ALA A 203 -3.53 -13.37 -9.13
N PRO A 204 -2.41 -13.40 -9.87
CA PRO A 204 -2.37 -14.09 -11.15
C PRO A 204 -2.59 -15.60 -10.97
N GLU A 205 -3.30 -16.23 -11.92
CA GLU A 205 -3.68 -17.66 -11.88
C GLU A 205 -2.48 -18.63 -11.82
N HIS A 206 -1.27 -18.13 -12.09
CA HIS A 206 -0.02 -18.86 -12.04
C HIS A 206 1.07 -18.01 -11.37
N ALA A 207 1.11 -17.99 -10.03
CA ALA A 207 2.24 -17.48 -9.24
C ALA A 207 2.93 -18.63 -8.51
#